data_AF-A0A653BTH8-F1
#
_entry.id   AF-A0A653BTH8-F1
#
_cell.length_a   1.000
_cell.length_b   1.000
_cell.length_c   1.000
_cell.angle_alpha   90.00
_cell.angle_beta   90.00
_cell.angle_gamma   90.00
#
_symmetry.space_group_name_H-M   'P 1'
#
loop_
_entity.id
_entity.type
_entity.pdbx_description
1 polymer ?
#
loop_
_entity_poly.entity_id
_entity_poly.type
_entity_poly.pdbx_seq_one_letter_code
_entity_poly.pdbx_strand_id
1 'polypeptide(L)'
;MYFGDNKRGHIISHVFDIKDSFARGFKRKYCIVVLGQDQISLLQHYDFIETNLKQLSSSIQQKACNVNTAEQSVHSQREVRQKEGYKSNQRSLAALTGEPNIFAHLHMWFVFLLRSEIYRSIPHEILDCPVKVSACKELKEFYNSVPKDVFRILVYCTLTGIKTEYCDPRTKRLFDQLLPLNFSSPSNGSFTCSLSKENKVQFTGSLPQKLPTLVCQIEQAVGNEAMLESALTDHLSSLVLRWLNIACVVNWTPKVTKDLLNTLEVRKCDMPLLSYWVSQSNGCVESCKIDWFEKS
;
A
#
# COMPACT_ATOMS: atom_id res chain seq x y z
N MET A 1 0.78 4.69 31.34
CA MET A 1 1.49 3.45 31.77
C MET A 1 0.69 2.26 31.29
N TYR A 2 1.35 1.26 30.71
CA TYR A 2 0.71 0.02 30.28
C TYR A 2 1.09 -1.14 31.21
N PHE A 3 0.13 -2.02 31.51
CA PHE A 3 0.35 -3.29 32.20
C PHE A 3 -0.81 -4.25 31.92
N GLY A 4 -0.59 -5.56 31.99
CA GLY A 4 -1.65 -6.54 31.78
C GLY A 4 -1.14 -7.94 31.48
N ASP A 5 -2.07 -8.88 31.39
CA ASP A 5 -1.81 -10.26 30.98
C ASP A 5 -3.01 -10.85 30.20
N ASN A 6 -2.80 -12.00 29.56
CA ASN A 6 -3.84 -12.65 28.75
C ASN A 6 -4.98 -13.28 29.60
N LYS A 7 -4.91 -13.24 30.93
CA LYS A 7 -5.94 -13.80 31.82
C LYS A 7 -6.88 -12.73 32.37
N ARG A 8 -6.36 -11.53 32.65
CA ARG A 8 -7.04 -10.40 33.28
C ARG A 8 -7.25 -9.22 32.34
N GLY A 9 -6.68 -9.30 31.14
CA GLY A 9 -6.74 -8.26 30.13
C GLY A 9 -5.58 -7.27 30.24
N HIS A 10 -5.59 -6.34 29.29
CA HIS A 10 -4.54 -5.37 29.03
C HIS A 10 -5.01 -3.97 29.41
N ILE A 11 -4.19 -3.21 30.13
CA ILE A 11 -4.61 -1.94 30.73
C ILE A 11 -3.65 -0.82 30.33
N ILE A 12 -4.22 0.31 29.89
CA ILE A 12 -3.54 1.60 29.83
C ILE A 12 -4.08 2.47 30.98
N SER A 13 -3.21 2.90 31.88
CA SER A 13 -3.53 3.80 32.98
C SER A 13 -2.89 5.17 32.81
N HIS A 14 -3.68 6.21 33.11
CA HIS A 14 -3.23 7.60 33.16
C HIS A 14 -3.53 8.18 34.54
N VAL A 15 -2.47 8.46 35.32
CA VAL A 15 -2.55 8.97 36.70
C VAL A 15 -2.27 10.46 36.69
N PHE A 16 -3.08 11.24 37.41
CA PHE A 16 -2.92 12.69 37.51
C PHE A 16 -3.36 13.24 38.87
N ASP A 17 -2.78 14.37 39.26
CA ASP A 17 -3.07 15.05 40.53
C ASP A 17 -4.06 16.21 40.31
N ILE A 18 -5.07 16.32 41.17
CA ILE A 18 -6.01 17.45 41.23
C ILE A 18 -5.71 18.26 42.50
N LYS A 19 -5.68 19.60 42.41
CA LYS A 19 -5.52 20.48 43.58
C LYS A 19 -6.80 20.50 44.41
N ASP A 20 -6.68 20.38 45.72
CA ASP A 20 -7.79 20.44 46.66
C ASP A 20 -7.36 21.11 47.96
N SER A 21 -7.90 22.30 48.25
CA SER A 21 -7.63 23.08 49.48
C SER A 21 -7.87 22.31 50.78
N PHE A 22 -8.77 21.33 50.76
CA PHE A 22 -9.21 20.56 51.93
C PHE A 22 -8.56 19.18 52.03
N ALA A 23 -7.85 18.73 50.98
CA ALA A 23 -7.15 17.45 51.01
C ALA A 23 -5.83 17.56 51.80
N ARG A 24 -5.48 16.47 52.50
CA ARG A 24 -4.15 16.33 53.10
C ARG A 24 -3.09 16.35 51.99
N GLY A 25 -2.14 17.29 52.06
CA GLY A 25 -1.14 17.49 51.02
C GLY A 25 -1.64 18.34 49.83
N PHE A 26 -2.82 18.94 49.94
CA PHE A 26 -3.44 19.85 48.96
C PHE A 26 -3.66 19.27 47.56
N LYS A 27 -3.64 17.94 47.45
CA LYS A 27 -3.78 17.23 46.19
C LYS A 27 -4.57 15.94 46.40
N ARG A 28 -5.28 15.53 45.35
CA ARG A 28 -5.89 14.21 45.22
C ARG A 28 -5.39 13.52 43.97
N LYS A 29 -5.08 12.23 44.08
CA LYS A 29 -4.68 11.39 42.95
C LYS A 29 -5.91 10.79 42.30
N TYR A 30 -6.03 10.98 40.99
CA TYR A 30 -7.03 10.35 40.14
C TYR A 30 -6.34 9.49 39.08
N CYS A 31 -7.06 8.48 38.59
CA CYS A 31 -6.59 7.63 37.51
C CYS A 31 -7.73 7.35 36.53
N ILE A 32 -7.46 7.52 35.24
CA ILE A 32 -8.32 7.02 34.17
C ILE A 32 -7.69 5.74 33.64
N VAL A 33 -8.51 4.71 33.47
CA VAL A 33 -8.09 3.37 33.09
C VAL A 33 -8.85 2.93 31.85
N VAL A 34 -8.13 2.44 30.85
CA VAL A 34 -8.68 1.84 29.64
C VAL A 34 -8.30 0.36 29.63
N LEU A 35 -9.30 -0.51 29.58
CA LEU A 35 -9.15 -1.96 29.57
C LEU A 35 -9.42 -2.49 28.15
N GLY A 36 -8.46 -3.22 27.60
CA GLY A 36 -8.57 -3.95 26.34
C GLY A 36 -8.40 -5.46 26.54
N GLN A 37 -9.01 -6.26 25.67
CA GLN A 37 -8.86 -7.71 25.71
C GLN A 37 -7.57 -8.20 25.04
N ASP A 38 -7.14 -7.52 23.98
CA ASP A 38 -5.97 -7.86 23.19
C ASP A 38 -4.84 -6.84 23.37
N GLN A 39 -3.61 -7.34 23.52
CA GLN A 39 -2.42 -6.51 23.73
C GLN A 39 -2.11 -5.64 22.53
N ILE A 40 -2.09 -6.24 21.33
CA ILE A 40 -1.63 -5.60 20.10
C ILE A 40 -2.62 -4.53 19.69
N SER A 41 -3.92 -4.86 19.73
CA SER A 41 -5.00 -3.91 19.46
C SER A 41 -4.96 -2.72 20.42
N LEU A 42 -4.71 -2.94 21.71
CA LEU A 42 -4.65 -1.83 22.67
C LEU A 42 -3.40 -0.95 22.46
N LEU A 43 -2.24 -1.56 22.19
CA LEU A 43 -0.97 -0.85 22.03
C LEU A 43 -0.86 -0.11 20.69
N GLN A 44 -1.48 -0.61 19.63
CA GLN A 44 -1.49 0.06 18.32
C GLN A 44 -2.05 1.49 18.38
N HIS A 45 -2.91 1.76 19.37
CA HIS A 45 -3.57 3.06 19.56
C HIS A 45 -3.15 3.76 20.83
N TYR A 46 -2.02 3.34 21.40
CA TYR A 46 -1.48 3.87 22.63
C TYR A 46 -1.31 5.39 22.57
N ASP A 47 -0.72 5.93 21.50
CA ASP A 47 -0.49 7.37 21.34
C ASP A 47 -1.81 8.16 21.27
N PHE A 48 -2.80 7.62 20.55
CA PHE A 48 -4.14 8.23 20.45
C PHE A 48 -4.82 8.26 21.82
N ILE A 49 -4.82 7.13 22.52
CA ILE A 49 -5.41 7.00 23.86
C ILE A 49 -4.69 7.93 24.85
N GLU A 50 -3.36 7.90 24.89
CA GLU A 50 -2.59 8.71 25.84
C GLU A 50 -2.75 10.21 25.58
N THR A 51 -2.73 10.66 24.33
CA THR A 51 -2.94 12.08 23.96
C THR A 51 -4.30 12.56 24.44
N ASN A 52 -5.32 11.76 24.18
CA ASN A 52 -6.66 12.00 24.66
C ASN A 52 -6.66 12.07 26.21
N LEU A 53 -6.24 11.01 26.91
CA LEU A 53 -6.30 10.97 28.38
C LEU A 53 -5.57 12.16 29.03
N LYS A 54 -4.45 12.59 28.44
CA LYS A 54 -3.74 13.83 28.84
C LYS A 54 -4.63 15.06 28.67
N GLN A 55 -5.24 15.26 27.50
CA GLN A 55 -6.11 16.40 27.23
C GLN A 55 -7.28 16.47 28.23
N LEU A 56 -7.95 15.34 28.49
CA LEU A 56 -9.03 15.29 29.47
C LEU A 56 -8.52 15.63 30.87
N SER A 57 -7.42 15.01 31.30
CA SER A 57 -6.85 15.25 32.64
C SER A 57 -6.45 16.72 32.84
N SER A 58 -5.84 17.35 31.84
CA SER A 58 -5.45 18.77 31.86
C SER A 58 -6.68 19.67 32.00
N SER A 59 -7.78 19.37 31.30
CA SER A 59 -9.03 20.12 31.42
C SER A 59 -9.60 20.06 32.85
N ILE A 60 -9.62 18.86 33.45
CA ILE A 60 -10.07 18.66 34.84
C ILE A 60 -9.17 19.42 35.82
N GLN A 61 -7.85 19.30 35.65
CA GLN A 61 -6.85 19.96 36.51
C GLN A 61 -6.97 21.48 36.45
N GLN A 62 -7.21 22.04 35.27
CA GLN A 62 -7.39 23.48 35.08
C GLN A 62 -8.64 23.97 35.84
N LYS A 63 -9.78 23.30 35.67
CA LYS A 63 -11.02 23.67 36.37
C LYS A 63 -10.85 23.61 37.88
N ALA A 64 -10.24 22.55 38.40
CA ALA A 64 -9.97 22.43 39.83
C ALA A 64 -8.94 23.43 40.35
N CYS A 65 -7.94 23.79 39.53
CA CYS A 65 -6.98 24.83 39.89
C CYS A 65 -7.66 26.19 40.08
N ASN A 66 -8.65 26.51 39.25
CA ASN A 66 -9.40 27.76 39.35
C ASN A 66 -10.21 27.83 40.65
N VAL A 67 -10.95 26.76 40.98
CA VAL A 67 -11.70 26.65 42.24
C VAL A 67 -10.77 26.76 43.45
N ASN A 68 -9.68 25.99 43.45
CA ASN A 68 -8.69 26.03 44.52
C ASN A 68 -8.05 27.42 44.68
N THR A 69 -7.80 28.15 43.59
CA THR A 69 -7.24 29.51 43.66
C THR A 69 -8.27 30.50 44.23
N ALA A 70 -9.53 30.39 43.83
CA ALA A 70 -10.63 31.20 44.37
C ALA A 70 -10.81 30.95 45.88
N GLU A 71 -10.83 29.69 46.30
CA GLU A 71 -10.91 29.30 47.72
C GLU A 71 -9.75 29.88 48.54
N GLN A 72 -8.52 29.81 48.00
CA GLN A 72 -7.31 30.32 48.66
C GLN A 72 -7.26 31.85 48.75
N SER A 73 -7.96 32.56 47.86
CA SER A 73 -8.07 34.01 47.92
C SER A 73 -8.98 34.49 49.07
N VAL A 74 -9.95 33.66 49.46
CA VAL A 74 -10.92 33.96 50.52
C VAL A 74 -10.41 33.51 51.88
N HIS A 75 -9.82 32.32 51.95
CA HIS A 75 -9.26 31.76 53.17
C HIS A 75 -7.87 31.19 52.90
N SER A 76 -6.89 31.65 53.67
CA SER A 76 -5.54 31.12 53.55
C SER A 76 -5.51 29.63 53.92
N GLN A 77 -4.63 28.85 53.30
CA GLN A 77 -4.51 27.41 53.53
C GLN A 77 -4.31 27.04 55.02
N ARG A 78 -3.74 27.96 55.81
CA ARG A 78 -3.53 27.81 57.25
C ARG A 78 -4.82 27.96 58.05
N GLU A 79 -5.71 28.87 57.64
CA GLU A 79 -7.01 29.09 58.27
C GLU A 79 -7.97 27.93 58.02
N VAL A 80 -7.96 27.37 56.80
CA VAL A 80 -8.78 26.20 56.43
C VAL A 80 -8.42 24.99 57.31
N ARG A 81 -7.12 24.76 57.58
CA ARG A 81 -6.64 23.70 58.48
C ARG A 81 -7.04 23.88 59.94
N GLN A 82 -7.07 25.14 60.42
CA GLN A 82 -7.48 25.44 61.78
C GLN A 82 -8.99 25.31 61.98
N LYS A 83 -9.80 25.62 60.96
CA LYS A 83 -11.27 25.59 61.04
C LYS A 83 -11.86 24.19 60.88
N GLU A 84 -11.34 23.36 59.97
CA GLU A 84 -12.05 22.11 59.61
C GLU A 84 -11.72 20.89 60.49
N GLY A 85 -10.61 20.92 61.23
CA GLY A 85 -10.16 19.75 62.00
C GLY A 85 -9.99 18.50 61.12
N TYR A 86 -9.70 17.35 61.72
CA TYR A 86 -9.43 16.09 61.02
C TYR A 86 -10.70 15.43 60.40
N LYS A 87 -11.67 16.21 59.91
CA LYS A 87 -12.83 15.64 59.22
C LYS A 87 -12.46 15.33 57.77
N SER A 88 -12.58 14.05 57.40
CA SER A 88 -12.32 13.57 56.03
C SER A 88 -13.39 14.10 55.08
N ASN A 89 -13.21 15.33 54.60
CA ASN A 89 -14.13 15.94 53.64
C ASN A 89 -13.81 15.41 52.24
N GLN A 90 -14.28 14.20 51.94
CA GLN A 90 -14.21 13.68 50.58
C GLN A 90 -15.18 14.47 49.68
N ARG A 91 -14.67 15.50 49.01
CA ARG A 91 -15.43 16.30 48.03
C ARG A 91 -15.62 15.51 46.73
N SER A 92 -16.81 15.64 46.15
CA SER A 92 -17.10 15.08 44.82
C SER A 92 -16.28 15.82 43.76
N LEU A 93 -16.04 15.17 42.61
CA LEU A 93 -15.35 15.81 41.50
C LEU A 93 -16.06 17.09 41.03
N ALA A 94 -17.40 17.09 41.03
CA ALA A 94 -18.21 18.26 40.68
C ALA A 94 -17.93 19.46 41.61
N ALA A 95 -17.76 19.22 42.90
CA ALA A 95 -17.40 20.26 43.87
C ALA A 95 -15.94 20.74 43.69
N LEU A 96 -15.03 19.83 43.34
CA LEU A 96 -13.62 20.17 43.10
C LEU A 96 -13.42 21.01 41.84
N THR A 97 -14.17 20.74 40.78
CA THR A 97 -14.06 21.45 39.49
C THR A 97 -15.01 22.62 39.35
N GLY A 98 -15.98 22.78 40.27
CA GLY A 98 -17.02 23.81 40.19
C GLY A 98 -18.02 23.57 39.07
N GLU A 99 -18.11 22.34 38.56
CA GLU A 99 -18.89 22.00 37.39
C GLU A 99 -19.92 20.89 37.73
N PRO A 100 -21.22 21.23 37.82
CA PRO A 100 -22.24 20.26 38.24
C PRO A 100 -22.39 19.11 37.23
N ASN A 101 -22.16 19.40 35.94
CA ASN A 101 -22.33 18.45 34.83
C ASN A 101 -21.04 17.72 34.43
N ILE A 102 -19.99 17.74 35.27
CA ILE A 102 -18.69 17.13 34.95
C ILE A 102 -18.82 15.67 34.53
N PHE A 103 -19.72 14.90 35.15
CA PHE A 103 -19.93 13.49 34.83
C PHE A 103 -20.58 13.28 33.45
N ALA A 104 -21.45 14.19 33.01
CA ALA A 104 -22.02 14.14 31.66
C ALA A 104 -20.94 14.44 30.62
N HIS A 105 -20.08 15.43 30.87
CA HIS A 105 -18.93 15.72 30.02
C HIS A 105 -17.96 14.54 29.95
N LEU A 106 -17.61 13.94 31.09
CA LEU A 106 -16.76 12.74 31.14
C LEU A 106 -17.38 11.59 30.34
N HIS A 107 -18.68 11.35 30.50
CA HIS A 107 -19.39 10.31 29.77
C HIS A 107 -19.33 10.53 28.25
N MET A 108 -19.67 11.74 27.78
CA MET A 108 -19.59 12.07 26.35
C MET A 108 -18.17 11.89 25.82
N TRP A 109 -17.18 12.24 26.61
CA TRP A 109 -15.78 12.17 26.25
C TRP A 109 -15.26 10.72 26.20
N PHE A 110 -15.70 9.86 27.12
CA PHE A 110 -15.42 8.41 27.06
C PHE A 110 -16.15 7.72 25.91
N VAL A 111 -17.40 8.11 25.64
CA VAL A 111 -18.13 7.61 24.47
C VAL A 111 -17.45 8.04 23.18
N PHE A 112 -16.98 9.29 23.09
CA PHE A 112 -16.16 9.75 21.98
C PHE A 112 -14.89 8.91 21.84
N LEU A 113 -14.14 8.68 22.93
CA LEU A 113 -12.92 7.87 22.90
C LEU A 113 -13.17 6.43 22.43
N LEU A 114 -14.30 5.83 22.83
CA LEU A 114 -14.68 4.46 22.44
C LEU A 114 -15.28 4.37 21.02
N ARG A 115 -15.98 5.42 20.56
CA ARG A 115 -16.61 5.49 19.23
C ARG A 115 -15.69 6.04 18.15
N SER A 116 -14.65 6.77 18.54
CA SER A 116 -13.56 7.12 17.63
C SER A 116 -13.04 5.81 17.13
N GLU A 117 -13.43 5.44 15.90
CA GLU A 117 -12.93 4.23 15.29
C GLU A 117 -11.42 4.31 15.41
N ILE A 118 -10.91 3.26 16.03
CA ILE A 118 -9.51 2.93 16.17
C ILE A 118 -9.01 2.61 14.74
N TYR A 119 -9.08 3.61 13.84
CA TYR A 119 -8.77 3.51 12.43
C TYR A 119 -7.27 3.58 12.29
N ARG A 120 -6.66 2.40 12.18
CA ARG A 120 -5.66 2.13 11.15
C ARG A 120 -5.57 0.61 10.96
N SER A 121 -6.60 0.01 10.36
CA SER A 121 -6.28 -0.96 9.32
C SER A 121 -6.18 -0.15 8.04
N ILE A 122 -4.98 0.06 7.54
CA ILE A 122 -4.84 0.17 6.09
C ILE A 122 -5.06 -1.28 5.65
N PRO A 123 -6.23 -1.67 5.09
CA PRO A 123 -6.26 -2.94 4.41
C PRO A 123 -5.15 -2.83 3.35
N HIS A 124 -4.19 -3.76 3.37
CA HIS A 124 -3.37 -3.95 2.18
C HIS A 124 -4.38 -4.30 1.07
N GLU A 125 -4.76 -3.32 0.26
CA GLU A 125 -5.25 -3.60 -1.08
C GLU A 125 -4.12 -4.39 -1.72
N ILE A 126 -4.35 -5.70 -1.87
CA ILE A 126 -3.44 -6.53 -2.64
C ILE A 126 -3.48 -5.91 -4.03
N LEU A 127 -2.36 -5.30 -4.43
CA LEU A 127 -2.22 -4.75 -5.77
C LEU A 127 -2.53 -5.88 -6.76
N ASP A 128 -3.54 -5.67 -7.59
CA ASP A 128 -3.90 -6.62 -8.64
C ASP A 128 -2.66 -6.91 -9.50
N CYS A 129 -2.44 -8.20 -9.82
CA CYS A 129 -1.33 -8.58 -10.67
C CYS A 129 -1.44 -7.84 -12.02
N PRO A 130 -0.40 -7.09 -12.45
CA PRO A 130 -0.45 -6.28 -13.67
C PRO A 130 -0.41 -7.14 -14.95
N VAL A 131 -0.28 -8.45 -14.80
CA VAL A 131 -0.20 -9.45 -15.86
C VAL A 131 -1.29 -10.50 -15.64
N LYS A 132 -2.13 -10.72 -16.66
CA LYS A 132 -3.17 -11.75 -16.66
C LYS A 132 -3.17 -12.46 -18.01
N VAL A 133 -2.45 -13.59 -18.09
CA VAL A 133 -2.52 -14.51 -19.23
C VAL A 133 -3.64 -15.52 -18.94
N SER A 134 -4.50 -15.82 -19.89
CA SER A 134 -5.65 -16.72 -19.63
C SER A 134 -6.06 -17.62 -20.79
N ALA A 135 -5.81 -17.22 -22.05
CA ALA A 135 -6.18 -17.98 -23.25
C ALA A 135 -5.01 -18.84 -23.77
N CYS A 136 -4.40 -19.66 -22.91
CA CYS A 136 -3.22 -20.46 -23.23
C CYS A 136 -3.50 -21.63 -24.17
N LYS A 137 -4.66 -22.28 -24.05
CA LYS A 137 -5.09 -23.34 -24.96
C LYS A 137 -5.27 -22.82 -26.39
N GLU A 138 -5.97 -21.70 -26.55
CA GLU A 138 -6.20 -21.06 -27.85
C GLU A 138 -4.88 -20.59 -28.47
N LEU A 139 -3.94 -20.10 -27.65
CA LEU A 139 -2.59 -19.74 -28.11
C LEU A 139 -1.80 -20.97 -28.61
N LYS A 140 -1.91 -22.12 -27.93
CA LYS A 140 -1.31 -23.40 -28.36
C LYS A 140 -1.95 -23.92 -29.65
N GLU A 141 -3.27 -23.89 -29.76
CA GLU A 141 -4.00 -24.27 -30.98
C GLU A 141 -3.61 -23.37 -32.16
N PHE A 142 -3.49 -22.06 -31.91
CA PHE A 142 -2.99 -21.12 -32.91
C PHE A 142 -1.56 -21.46 -33.33
N TYR A 143 -0.65 -21.68 -32.38
CA TYR A 143 0.74 -22.09 -32.65
C TYR A 143 0.84 -23.34 -33.53
N ASN A 144 -0.03 -24.34 -33.29
CA ASN A 144 -0.04 -25.58 -34.06
C ASN A 144 -0.68 -25.44 -35.45
N SER A 145 -1.53 -24.43 -35.66
CA SER A 145 -2.25 -24.23 -36.93
C SER A 145 -1.54 -23.30 -37.92
N VAL A 146 -0.52 -22.56 -37.49
CA VAL A 146 0.23 -21.62 -38.34
C VAL A 146 1.70 -22.03 -38.49
N PRO A 147 2.39 -21.62 -39.58
CA PRO A 147 3.83 -21.78 -39.67
C PRO A 147 4.56 -21.14 -38.49
N LYS A 148 5.60 -21.79 -37.96
CA LYS A 148 6.35 -21.29 -36.79
C LYS A 148 6.91 -19.88 -37.01
N ASP A 149 7.33 -19.56 -38.23
CA ASP A 149 7.85 -18.24 -38.56
C ASP A 149 6.75 -17.16 -38.49
N VAL A 150 5.52 -17.49 -38.90
CA VAL A 150 4.36 -16.59 -38.76
C VAL A 150 4.10 -16.29 -37.29
N PHE A 151 4.06 -17.32 -36.44
CA PHE A 151 3.89 -17.14 -35.00
C PHE A 151 5.00 -16.27 -34.40
N ARG A 152 6.27 -16.56 -34.72
CA ARG A 152 7.42 -15.76 -34.25
C ARG A 152 7.31 -14.29 -34.63
N ILE A 153 6.93 -13.98 -35.87
CA ILE A 153 6.78 -12.59 -36.32
C ILE A 153 5.68 -11.90 -35.50
N LEU A 154 4.53 -12.55 -35.28
CA LEU A 154 3.44 -11.98 -34.51
C LEU A 154 3.81 -11.73 -33.05
N VAL A 155 4.47 -12.70 -32.39
CA VAL A 155 4.97 -12.53 -31.01
C VAL A 155 6.00 -11.41 -30.95
N TYR A 156 6.96 -11.39 -31.87
CA TYR A 156 7.97 -10.32 -31.94
C TYR A 156 7.32 -8.95 -32.09
N CYS A 157 6.45 -8.77 -33.09
CA CYS A 157 5.77 -7.51 -33.34
C CYS A 157 4.92 -7.05 -32.15
N THR A 158 4.24 -7.98 -31.49
CA THR A 158 3.43 -7.67 -30.30
C THR A 158 4.32 -7.19 -29.15
N LEU A 159 5.38 -7.94 -28.82
CA LEU A 159 6.23 -7.64 -27.67
C LEU A 159 7.13 -6.43 -27.88
N THR A 160 7.49 -6.07 -29.12
CA THR A 160 8.29 -4.87 -29.41
C THR A 160 7.44 -3.63 -29.72
N GLY A 161 6.12 -3.72 -29.64
CA GLY A 161 5.24 -2.59 -29.96
C GLY A 161 5.35 -2.17 -31.42
N ILE A 162 5.19 -3.12 -32.34
CA ILE A 162 4.98 -2.85 -33.76
C ILE A 162 3.48 -2.93 -34.04
N LYS A 163 2.94 -1.94 -34.76
CA LYS A 163 1.51 -1.90 -35.10
C LYS A 163 1.17 -3.16 -35.90
N THR A 164 0.31 -4.01 -35.31
CA THR A 164 -0.11 -5.28 -35.89
C THR A 164 -1.60 -5.25 -36.17
N GLU A 165 -1.96 -5.41 -37.44
CA GLU A 165 -3.35 -5.46 -37.92
C GLU A 165 -3.78 -6.92 -38.05
N TYR A 166 -4.81 -7.28 -37.28
CA TYR A 166 -5.36 -8.64 -37.24
C TYR A 166 -6.67 -8.69 -38.02
N CYS A 167 -6.87 -9.77 -38.80
CA CYS A 167 -8.14 -9.99 -39.49
C CYS A 167 -9.29 -10.33 -38.52
N ASP A 168 -8.98 -10.99 -37.39
CA ASP A 168 -9.95 -11.38 -36.36
C ASP A 168 -9.60 -10.74 -35.00
N PRO A 169 -10.54 -10.02 -34.36
CA PRO A 169 -10.37 -9.51 -33.01
C PRO A 169 -10.00 -10.56 -31.96
N ARG A 170 -10.37 -11.83 -32.15
CA ARG A 170 -9.99 -12.91 -31.20
C ARG A 170 -8.49 -13.18 -31.26
N THR A 171 -7.93 -13.25 -32.46
CA THR A 171 -6.49 -13.45 -32.65
C THR A 171 -5.71 -12.30 -32.02
N LYS A 172 -6.19 -11.07 -32.17
CA LYS A 172 -5.60 -9.90 -31.50
C LYS A 172 -5.52 -10.10 -29.97
N ARG A 173 -6.62 -10.53 -29.33
CA ARG A 173 -6.67 -10.77 -27.88
C ARG A 173 -5.68 -11.85 -27.42
N LEU A 174 -5.41 -12.87 -28.25
CA LEU A 174 -4.44 -13.92 -27.93
C LEU A 174 -3.00 -13.42 -27.79
N PHE A 175 -2.65 -12.37 -28.53
CA PHE A 175 -1.33 -11.74 -28.44
C PHE A 175 -1.31 -10.59 -27.45
N ASP A 176 -2.40 -9.80 -27.35
CA ASP A 176 -2.50 -8.70 -26.38
C ASP A 176 -2.35 -9.20 -24.92
N GLN A 177 -2.81 -10.42 -24.59
CA GLN A 177 -2.60 -11.01 -23.25
C GLN A 177 -1.13 -11.27 -22.89
N LEU A 178 -0.21 -11.28 -23.87
CA LEU A 178 1.24 -11.41 -23.63
C LEU A 178 1.87 -10.07 -23.22
N LEU A 179 1.07 -9.00 -23.16
CA LEU A 179 1.47 -7.69 -22.67
C LEU A 179 0.81 -7.41 -21.30
N PRO A 180 1.44 -6.57 -20.46
CA PRO A 180 0.81 -6.06 -19.25
C PRO A 180 -0.49 -5.27 -19.55
N LEU A 181 -1.44 -5.29 -18.62
CA LEU A 181 -2.83 -4.80 -18.83
C LEU A 181 -2.96 -3.35 -19.32
N ASN A 182 -1.97 -2.49 -19.01
CA ASN A 182 -2.02 -1.05 -19.31
C ASN A 182 -1.14 -0.65 -20.50
N PHE A 183 -0.59 -1.60 -21.26
CA PHE A 183 0.27 -1.28 -22.39
C PHE A 183 -0.55 -0.77 -23.56
N SER A 184 -0.17 0.40 -24.08
CA SER A 184 -0.85 0.99 -25.23
C SER A 184 -0.31 0.39 -26.52
N SER A 185 -1.20 -0.01 -27.43
CA SER A 185 -0.79 -0.36 -28.79
C SER A 185 -0.15 0.86 -29.47
N PRO A 186 0.98 0.71 -30.16
CA PRO A 186 1.62 1.81 -30.87
C PRO A 186 0.74 2.29 -32.01
N SER A 187 0.39 3.57 -31.98
CA SER A 187 -0.50 4.20 -32.97
C SER A 187 0.25 4.64 -34.23
N ASN A 188 1.54 5.00 -34.14
CA ASN A 188 2.36 5.47 -35.25
C ASN A 188 3.78 4.86 -35.21
N GLY A 189 4.16 4.16 -36.28
CA GLY A 189 5.51 3.59 -36.45
C GLY A 189 5.84 3.33 -37.91
N SER A 190 7.13 3.31 -38.26
CA SER A 190 7.64 3.05 -39.62
C SER A 190 7.40 1.61 -40.09
N PHE A 191 7.13 0.69 -39.15
CA PHE A 191 6.93 -0.72 -39.44
C PHE A 191 5.50 -1.13 -39.10
N THR A 192 4.89 -1.91 -39.99
CA THR A 192 3.55 -2.46 -39.83
C THR A 192 3.61 -3.96 -40.09
N CYS A 193 2.79 -4.69 -39.34
CA CYS A 193 2.59 -6.12 -39.49
C CYS A 193 1.11 -6.36 -39.76
N SER A 194 0.75 -7.18 -40.75
CA SER A 194 -0.64 -7.55 -40.99
C SER A 194 -0.77 -9.06 -41.17
N LEU A 195 -1.81 -9.64 -40.56
CA LEU A 195 -2.16 -11.04 -40.67
C LEU A 195 -3.34 -11.22 -41.62
N SER A 196 -3.13 -11.91 -42.74
CA SER A 196 -4.18 -12.22 -43.71
C SER A 196 -5.06 -13.39 -43.25
N LYS A 197 -6.23 -13.55 -43.88
CA LYS A 197 -7.15 -14.69 -43.64
C LYS A 197 -6.55 -16.05 -43.98
N GLU A 198 -5.49 -16.09 -44.79
CA GLU A 198 -4.79 -17.32 -45.18
C GLU A 198 -3.61 -17.63 -44.26
N ASN A 199 -3.56 -17.04 -43.06
CA ASN A 199 -2.44 -17.14 -42.12
C ASN A 199 -1.09 -16.70 -42.72
N LYS A 200 -1.10 -15.78 -43.69
CA LYS A 200 0.11 -15.16 -44.23
C LYS A 200 0.35 -13.84 -43.51
N VAL A 201 1.58 -13.64 -43.04
CA VAL A 201 1.99 -12.37 -42.41
C VAL A 201 2.74 -11.51 -43.41
N GLN A 202 2.30 -10.26 -43.54
CA GLN A 202 3.06 -9.21 -44.21
C GLN A 202 3.66 -8.30 -43.16
N PHE A 203 4.96 -8.45 -42.93
CA PHE A 203 5.74 -7.57 -42.07
C PHE A 203 6.64 -6.70 -42.94
N THR A 204 6.56 -5.38 -42.78
CA THR A 204 7.36 -4.44 -43.59
C THR A 204 8.83 -4.38 -43.19
N GLY A 205 9.20 -4.99 -42.05
CA GLY A 205 10.58 -5.15 -41.61
C GLY A 205 11.12 -6.57 -41.81
N SER A 206 12.28 -6.84 -41.22
CA SER A 206 12.87 -8.18 -41.12
C SER A 206 13.11 -8.55 -39.66
N LEU A 207 13.03 -9.85 -39.35
CA LEU A 207 13.40 -10.34 -38.03
C LEU A 207 14.91 -10.21 -37.81
N PRO A 208 15.36 -9.79 -36.61
CA PRO A 208 16.78 -9.75 -36.29
C PRO A 208 17.38 -11.17 -36.28
N GLN A 209 18.67 -11.30 -36.59
CA GLN A 209 19.39 -12.59 -36.55
C GLN A 209 19.29 -13.30 -35.19
N LYS A 210 19.20 -12.52 -34.11
CA LYS A 210 18.93 -13.01 -32.75
C LYS A 210 17.68 -12.33 -32.22
N LEU A 211 16.68 -13.15 -31.88
CA LEU A 211 15.43 -12.68 -31.30
C LEU A 211 15.58 -12.34 -29.81
N PRO A 212 14.72 -11.47 -29.28
CA PRO A 212 14.64 -11.24 -27.84
C PRO A 212 14.40 -12.53 -27.06
N THR A 213 15.02 -12.62 -25.90
CA THR A 213 14.96 -13.76 -24.98
C THR A 213 13.52 -14.13 -24.62
N LEU A 214 12.67 -13.14 -24.34
CA LEU A 214 11.25 -13.37 -24.03
C LEU A 214 10.51 -14.04 -25.20
N VAL A 215 10.76 -13.62 -26.44
CA VAL A 215 10.16 -14.22 -27.65
C VAL A 215 10.52 -15.70 -27.74
N CYS A 216 11.81 -16.03 -27.58
CA CYS A 216 12.28 -17.40 -27.62
C CYS A 216 11.69 -18.26 -26.49
N GLN A 217 11.59 -17.71 -25.28
CA GLN A 217 11.03 -18.41 -24.12
C GLN A 217 9.53 -18.69 -24.28
N ILE A 218 8.77 -17.73 -24.81
CA ILE A 218 7.34 -17.92 -25.11
C ILE A 218 7.16 -18.99 -26.20
N GLU A 219 7.92 -18.93 -27.29
CA GLU A 219 7.84 -19.93 -28.36
C GLU A 219 8.15 -21.35 -27.82
N GLN A 220 9.20 -21.49 -27.01
CA GLN A 220 9.55 -22.76 -26.39
C GLN A 220 8.47 -23.28 -25.43
N ALA A 221 7.89 -22.39 -24.62
CA ALA A 221 6.84 -22.76 -23.67
C ALA A 221 5.55 -23.21 -24.38
N VAL A 222 5.13 -22.47 -25.41
CA VAL A 222 3.92 -22.80 -26.19
C VAL A 222 4.13 -24.07 -27.00
N GLY A 223 5.31 -24.27 -27.58
CA GLY A 223 5.66 -25.48 -28.33
C GLY A 223 5.89 -26.73 -27.48
N ASN A 224 5.86 -26.62 -26.14
CA ASN A 224 6.04 -27.76 -25.24
C ASN A 224 4.71 -28.50 -25.02
N GLU A 225 4.55 -29.64 -25.68
CA GLU A 225 3.37 -30.51 -25.56
C GLU A 225 3.20 -31.10 -24.15
N ALA A 226 4.29 -31.28 -23.39
CA ALA A 226 4.25 -31.85 -22.05
C ALA A 226 3.75 -30.87 -20.96
N MET A 227 3.72 -29.56 -21.25
CA MET A 227 3.21 -28.58 -20.29
C MET A 227 1.68 -28.57 -20.24
N LEU A 228 1.14 -28.83 -19.04
CA LEU A 228 -0.27 -28.64 -18.71
C LEU A 228 -0.70 -27.17 -18.92
N GLU A 229 -1.99 -26.96 -19.20
CA GLU A 229 -2.51 -25.62 -19.49
C GLU A 229 -2.34 -24.65 -18.32
N SER A 230 -2.65 -25.06 -17.09
CA SER A 230 -2.44 -24.23 -15.89
C SER A 230 -0.97 -23.85 -15.71
N ALA A 231 -0.06 -24.81 -15.90
CA ALA A 231 1.37 -24.57 -15.81
C ALA A 231 1.87 -23.63 -16.91
N LEU A 232 1.32 -23.70 -18.13
CA LEU A 232 1.64 -22.76 -19.20
C LEU A 232 1.18 -21.34 -18.83
N THR A 233 -0.03 -21.21 -18.29
CA THR A 233 -0.58 -19.91 -17.84
C THR A 233 0.30 -19.25 -16.79
N ASP A 234 0.67 -19.98 -15.74
CA ASP A 234 1.53 -19.48 -14.68
C ASP A 234 2.93 -19.14 -15.22
N HIS A 235 3.47 -20.00 -16.09
CA HIS A 235 4.79 -19.79 -16.68
C HIS A 235 4.83 -18.54 -17.57
N LEU A 236 3.88 -18.38 -18.50
CA LEU A 236 3.80 -17.20 -19.36
C LEU A 236 3.58 -15.93 -18.53
N SER A 237 2.71 -15.98 -17.52
CA SER A 237 2.50 -14.85 -16.61
C SER A 237 3.79 -14.48 -15.87
N SER A 238 4.55 -15.47 -15.40
CA SER A 238 5.84 -15.24 -14.74
C SER A 238 6.90 -14.64 -15.67
N LEU A 239 6.93 -15.05 -16.93
CA LEU A 239 7.86 -14.52 -17.94
C LEU A 239 7.55 -13.05 -18.24
N VAL A 240 6.28 -12.73 -18.52
CA VAL A 240 5.84 -11.35 -18.78
C VAL A 240 6.07 -10.47 -17.55
N LEU A 241 5.74 -10.94 -16.35
CA LEU A 241 5.96 -10.20 -15.10
C LEU A 241 7.45 -9.95 -14.84
N ARG A 242 8.32 -10.95 -15.09
CA ARG A 242 9.78 -10.79 -14.97
C ARG A 242 10.28 -9.67 -15.88
N TRP A 243 9.87 -9.67 -17.16
CA TRP A 243 10.31 -8.66 -18.11
C TRP A 243 9.72 -7.27 -17.83
N LEU A 244 8.51 -7.20 -17.28
CA LEU A 244 7.93 -5.95 -16.79
C LEU A 244 8.77 -5.40 -15.63
N ASN A 245 9.15 -6.24 -14.67
CA ASN A 245 10.00 -5.84 -13.55
C ASN A 245 11.38 -5.37 -14.01
N ILE A 246 11.99 -6.05 -15.00
CA ILE A 246 13.24 -5.60 -15.62
C ILE A 246 13.05 -4.21 -16.23
N ALA A 247 11.98 -3.99 -17.01
CA ALA A 247 11.69 -2.68 -17.59
C ALA A 247 11.49 -1.60 -16.53
N CYS A 248 10.76 -1.88 -15.43
CA CYS A 248 10.60 -0.95 -14.30
C CYS A 248 11.94 -0.61 -13.63
N VAL A 249 12.79 -1.62 -13.35
CA VAL A 249 14.12 -1.39 -12.76
C VAL A 249 14.98 -0.52 -13.66
N VAL A 250 14.98 -0.79 -14.97
CA VAL A 250 15.71 0.01 -15.96
C VAL A 250 15.18 1.45 -15.98
N ASN A 251 13.85 1.63 -15.93
CA ASN A 251 13.21 2.94 -15.91
C ASN A 251 13.54 3.75 -14.64
N TRP A 252 13.57 3.10 -13.48
CA TRP A 252 13.90 3.72 -12.20
C TRP A 252 15.39 4.04 -12.03
N THR A 253 16.25 3.48 -12.88
CA THR A 253 17.69 3.66 -12.76
C THR A 253 18.12 4.93 -13.53
N PRO A 254 18.68 5.96 -12.86
CA PRO A 254 19.05 7.21 -13.52
C PRO A 254 20.15 7.06 -14.57
N LYS A 255 20.99 6.03 -14.45
CA LYS A 255 22.00 5.67 -15.46
C LYS A 255 22.10 4.17 -15.61
N VAL A 256 21.60 3.65 -16.73
CA VAL A 256 21.69 2.22 -17.07
C VAL A 256 23.14 1.86 -17.39
N THR A 257 23.76 1.01 -16.57
CA THR A 257 25.12 0.51 -16.80
C THR A 257 25.09 -0.85 -17.48
N LYS A 258 26.18 -1.21 -18.19
CA LYS A 258 26.32 -2.55 -18.77
C LYS A 258 26.28 -3.64 -17.70
N ASP A 259 26.84 -3.36 -16.53
CA ASP A 259 26.87 -4.31 -15.41
C ASP A 259 25.47 -4.58 -14.85
N LEU A 260 24.61 -3.56 -14.77
CA LEU A 260 23.21 -3.74 -14.40
C LEU A 260 22.48 -4.62 -15.42
N LEU A 261 22.62 -4.33 -16.71
CA LEU A 261 21.99 -5.14 -17.76
C LEU A 261 22.48 -6.59 -17.74
N ASN A 262 23.78 -6.81 -17.53
CA ASN A 262 24.34 -8.15 -17.38
C ASN A 262 23.77 -8.87 -16.14
N THR A 263 23.59 -8.16 -15.02
CA THR A 263 23.01 -8.71 -13.78
C THR A 263 21.54 -9.09 -13.97
N LEU A 264 20.79 -8.33 -14.78
CA LEU A 264 19.40 -8.63 -15.15
C LEU A 264 19.29 -9.69 -16.28
N GLU A 265 20.43 -10.24 -16.73
CA GLU A 265 20.54 -11.18 -17.85
C GLU A 265 20.01 -10.62 -19.19
N VAL A 266 20.02 -9.29 -19.34
CA VAL A 266 19.57 -8.60 -20.55
C VAL A 266 20.68 -8.59 -21.59
N ARG A 267 20.34 -9.05 -22.80
CA ARG A 267 21.26 -9.10 -23.95
C ARG A 267 20.94 -7.97 -24.93
N LYS A 268 21.89 -7.67 -25.83
CA LYS A 268 21.70 -6.65 -26.88
C LYS A 268 20.47 -6.91 -27.77
N CYS A 269 20.11 -8.17 -28.01
CA CYS A 269 18.92 -8.54 -28.79
C CYS A 269 17.60 -8.20 -28.08
N ASP A 270 17.63 -7.96 -26.77
CA ASP A 270 16.43 -7.64 -25.97
C ASP A 270 16.11 -6.14 -25.98
N MET A 271 17.03 -5.31 -26.47
CA MET A 271 16.89 -3.84 -26.44
C MET A 271 15.66 -3.32 -27.20
N PRO A 272 15.25 -3.85 -28.36
CA PRO A 272 14.01 -3.40 -29.01
C PRO A 272 12.76 -3.63 -28.15
N LEU A 273 12.71 -4.77 -27.44
CA LEU A 273 11.64 -5.09 -26.51
C LEU A 273 11.66 -4.14 -25.31
N LEU A 274 12.82 -3.98 -24.68
CA LEU A 274 12.96 -3.10 -23.52
C LEU A 274 12.67 -1.64 -23.85
N SER A 275 13.07 -1.15 -25.02
CA SER A 275 12.78 0.22 -25.45
C SER A 275 11.27 0.50 -25.44
N TYR A 276 10.47 -0.43 -25.97
CA TYR A 276 9.01 -0.32 -25.93
C TYR A 276 8.47 -0.46 -24.49
N TRP A 277 8.92 -1.45 -23.74
CA TRP A 277 8.38 -1.75 -22.40
C TRP A 277 8.72 -0.66 -21.37
N VAL A 278 9.92 -0.11 -21.42
CA VAL A 278 10.34 1.01 -20.56
C VAL A 278 9.44 2.23 -20.83
N SER A 279 9.15 2.54 -22.09
CA SER A 279 8.29 3.67 -22.46
C SER A 279 6.83 3.54 -21.98
N GLN A 280 6.36 2.30 -21.81
CA GLN A 280 5.01 1.97 -21.35
C GLN A 280 4.95 1.65 -19.84
N SER A 281 6.12 1.46 -19.22
CA SER A 281 6.24 1.20 -17.79
C SER A 281 5.97 2.49 -17.01
N ASN A 282 4.69 2.84 -16.85
CA ASN A 282 4.20 3.80 -15.87
C ASN A 282 4.42 3.25 -14.44
N GLY A 283 5.68 3.03 -14.06
CA GLY A 283 6.05 2.53 -12.74
C GLY A 283 5.42 3.40 -11.65
N CYS A 284 5.06 2.78 -10.53
CA CYS A 284 4.59 3.46 -9.34
C CYS A 284 5.73 4.33 -8.78
N VAL A 285 5.83 5.59 -9.23
CA VAL A 285 6.34 6.80 -8.56
C VAL A 285 6.34 7.92 -9.62
N GLU A 286 5.71 9.05 -9.28
CA GLU A 286 5.88 10.33 -9.99
C GLU A 286 7.36 10.71 -10.06
N SER A 287 8.07 10.41 -11.15
CA SER A 287 9.26 11.15 -11.62
C SER A 287 9.77 10.58 -12.92
N CYS A 288 10.41 11.45 -13.72
CA CYS A 288 11.15 11.15 -14.95
C CYS A 288 10.34 11.08 -16.26
N LYS A 289 9.89 12.27 -16.69
CA LYS A 289 9.95 12.66 -18.11
C LYS A 289 11.43 12.83 -18.49
N ILE A 290 12.08 11.81 -19.05
CA ILE A 290 13.37 12.01 -19.73
C ILE A 290 13.36 11.20 -21.02
N ASP A 291 13.71 11.90 -22.10
CA ASP A 291 13.70 11.43 -23.49
C ASP A 291 14.98 10.64 -23.79
N TRP A 292 14.82 9.40 -24.27
CA TRP A 292 15.91 8.41 -24.39
C TRP A 292 16.74 8.54 -25.68
N PHE A 293 16.48 9.56 -26.51
CA PHE A 293 17.04 9.68 -27.87
C PHE A 293 18.06 10.80 -28.08
N GLU A 294 18.54 11.52 -27.06
CA GLU A 294 19.66 12.44 -27.28
C GLU A 294 21.04 11.79 -27.13
N LYS A 295 21.57 11.45 -28.31
CA LYS A 295 22.97 11.51 -28.78
C LYS A 295 23.99 10.52 -28.21
N SER A 296 24.27 9.55 -29.07
CA SER A 296 25.60 9.15 -29.58
C SER A 296 26.77 10.05 -29.18
#